data_AF-F3FXP7-F1
#
_entry.id   AF-F3FXP7-F1
#
_cell.length_a   1.000
_cell.length_b   1.000
_cell.length_c   1.000
_cell.angle_alpha   90.00
_cell.angle_beta   90.00
_cell.angle_gamma   90.00
#
_symmetry.space_group_name_H-M   'P 1'
#
loop_
_entity.id
_entity.type
_entity.pdbx_description
1 polymer ?
#
loop_
_entity_poly.entity_id
_entity_poly.type
_entity_poly.pdbx_seq_one_letter_code
_entity_poly.pdbx_strand_id
1 'polypeptide(L)' 'QPNAVALHYEDRTLTYAELNTRANQVAHYLLGLGVQPDDRVAICVERSLEMIVGLLGVLKAGA' A
#
# COMPACT_ATOMS: atom_id res chain seq x y z
N GLN A 1 9.18 -1.02 -14.82
CA GLN A 1 8.37 -0.34 -15.86
C GLN A 1 7.17 0.32 -15.17
N PRO A 2 7.10 1.67 -15.07
CA PRO A 2 6.08 2.35 -14.25
C PRO A 2 4.63 2.13 -14.72
N ASN A 3 4.42 2.10 -16.03
CA ASN A 3 3.10 1.98 -16.65
C ASN A 3 2.68 0.51 -16.87
N ALA A 4 3.51 -0.46 -16.47
CA ALA A 4 3.12 -1.87 -16.53
C ALA A 4 2.10 -2.17 -15.43
N VAL A 5 1.15 -3.06 -15.73
CA VAL A 5 0.17 -3.54 -14.74
C VAL A 5 0.91 -4.28 -13.63
N ALA A 6 0.76 -3.81 -12.40
CA ALA A 6 1.30 -4.44 -11.20
C ALA A 6 0.26 -5.34 -10.53
N LEU A 7 -1.01 -4.92 -10.53
CA LEU A 7 -2.11 -5.64 -9.90
C LEU A 7 -3.34 -5.67 -10.81
N HIS A 8 -4.03 -6.80 -10.78
CA HIS A 8 -5.33 -7.01 -11.40
C HIS A 8 -6.23 -7.71 -10.41
N TYR A 9 -7.42 -7.16 -10.18
CA TYR A 9 -8.43 -7.74 -9.30
C TYR A 9 -9.80 -7.38 -9.85
N GLU A 10 -10.58 -8.40 -10.21
CA GLU A 10 -11.84 -8.24 -10.96
C GLU A 10 -11.62 -7.38 -12.21
N ASP A 11 -12.46 -6.37 -12.44
CA ASP A 11 -12.36 -5.46 -13.59
C ASP A 11 -11.44 -4.26 -13.35
N ARG A 12 -10.63 -4.29 -12.27
CA ARG A 12 -9.76 -3.18 -11.86
C ARG A 12 -8.28 -3.55 -11.99
N THR A 13 -7.49 -2.63 -12.54
CA THR A 13 -6.04 -2.73 -12.62
C THR A 13 -5.35 -1.57 -11.90
N LEU A 14 -4.15 -1.81 -11.39
CA LEU A 14 -3.20 -0.76 -11.04
C LEU A 14 -1.87 -0.99 -11.73
N THR A 15 -1.32 0.07 -12.28
CA THR A 15 0.07 0.12 -12.72
C THR A 15 1.02 0.19 -11.52
N TYR A 16 2.31 -0.11 -11.75
CA TYR A 16 3.34 0.07 -10.72
C TYR A 16 3.40 1.51 -10.19
N ALA A 17 3.22 2.51 -11.07
CA ALA A 17 3.23 3.92 -10.69
C ALA A 17 2.04 4.27 -9.77
N GLU A 18 0.83 3.81 -10.11
CA GLU A 18 -0.37 4.06 -9.31
C GLU A 18 -0.32 3.33 -7.97
N LEU A 19 0.11 2.06 -7.98
CA LEU A 19 0.29 1.27 -6.76
C LEU A 19 1.27 1.97 -5.81
N ASN A 20 2.43 2.39 -6.32
CA ASN A 20 3.44 3.06 -5.51
C ASN A 20 2.94 4.41 -4.97
N THR A 21 2.23 5.18 -5.78
CA THR A 21 1.63 6.46 -5.35
C THR A 21 0.64 6.25 -4.20
N ARG A 22 -0.28 5.30 -4.33
CA ARG A 22 -1.28 5.01 -3.28
C ARG A 22 -0.62 4.43 -2.02
N ALA A 23 0.34 3.53 -2.16
CA ALA A 23 1.09 2.97 -1.03
C ALA A 23 1.87 4.07 -0.29
N ASN A 24 2.49 5.02 -1.00
CA ASN A 24 3.15 6.17 -0.39
C ASN A 24 2.17 7.07 0.38
N GLN A 25 0.94 7.26 -0.09
CA GLN A 25 -0.08 8.02 0.65
C GLN A 25 -0.42 7.35 1.98
N VAL A 26 -0.61 6.03 1.98
CA VAL A 26 -0.83 5.26 3.21
C VAL A 26 0.38 5.37 4.14
N ALA A 27 1.60 5.22 3.62
CA ALA A 27 2.81 5.33 4.42
C ALA A 27 2.93 6.69 5.12
N HIS A 28 2.72 7.79 4.38
CA HIS A 28 2.76 9.13 4.96
C HIS A 28 1.66 9.34 6.01
N TYR A 29 0.47 8.78 5.79
CA TYR A 29 -0.59 8.83 6.79
C TYR A 29 -0.20 8.09 8.08
N LEU A 30 0.36 6.88 7.97
CA LEU A 30 0.85 6.11 9.11
C LEU A 30 1.98 6.83 9.86
N LEU A 31 2.94 7.41 9.14
CA LEU A 31 4.00 8.24 9.72
C LEU A 31 3.42 9.46 10.45
N GLY A 32 2.38 10.09 9.89
CA GLY A 32 1.65 11.19 10.53
C GLY A 32 0.90 10.79 11.81
N LEU A 33 0.53 9.51 11.94
CA LEU A 33 -0.02 8.93 13.17
C LEU A 33 1.06 8.53 14.19
N GLY A 34 2.35 8.66 13.84
CA GLY A 34 3.48 8.40 14.72
C GLY A 34 4.09 7.00 14.61
N VAL A 35 3.67 6.18 13.64
CA VAL A 35 4.27 4.85 13.40
C VAL A 35 5.78 4.96 13.24
N GLN A 36 6.51 4.13 13.99
CA GLN A 36 7.95 4.00 13.96
C GLN A 36 8.37 2.64 13.38
N PRO A 37 9.66 2.48 13.02
CA PRO A 37 10.20 1.17 12.72
C PRO A 37 9.95 0.16 13.84
N ASP A 38 9.66 -1.08 13.45
CA ASP A 38 9.29 -2.21 14.34
C ASP A 38 7.90 -2.11 15.01
N ASP A 39 7.12 -1.06 14.77
CA ASP A 39 5.73 -0.99 15.21
C ASP A 39 4.85 -1.99 14.44
N ARG A 40 3.78 -2.48 15.08
CA ARG A 40 2.88 -3.47 14.47
C ARG A 40 1.61 -2.82 13.97
N VAL A 41 1.40 -2.83 12.64
CA VAL A 41 0.16 -2.35 12.00
C VAL A 41 -0.66 -3.52 11.49
N ALA A 42 -1.88 -3.68 12.00
CA ALA A 42 -2.80 -4.73 11.55
C ALA A 42 -3.46 -4.38 10.21
N ILE A 43 -3.64 -5.38 9.35
CA ILE A 43 -4.38 -5.26 8.09
C ILE A 43 -5.58 -6.20 8.15
N CYS A 44 -6.79 -5.62 8.18
CA CYS A 44 -8.05 -6.35 8.28
C CYS A 44 -8.95 -5.99 7.09
N VAL A 45 -8.64 -6.54 5.92
CA VAL A 45 -9.41 -6.35 4.69
C VAL A 45 -9.50 -7.64 3.90
N GLU A 46 -10.56 -7.81 3.12
CA GLU A 46 -10.65 -8.90 2.16
C GLU A 46 -9.68 -8.73 1.00
N ARG A 47 -9.50 -9.80 0.21
CA ARG A 47 -8.66 -9.79 -0.98
C ARG A 47 -9.13 -8.69 -1.93
N SER A 48 -8.26 -7.72 -2.19
CA SER A 48 -8.57 -6.50 -2.95
C SER A 48 -7.28 -5.82 -3.40
N LEU A 49 -7.39 -4.80 -4.24
CA LEU A 49 -6.24 -3.94 -4.57
C LEU A 49 -5.78 -3.18 -3.33
N GLU A 50 -6.72 -2.75 -2.50
CA GLU A 50 -6.53 -2.01 -1.27
C GLU A 50 -5.73 -2.82 -0.23
N MET A 51 -5.88 -4.14 -0.19
CA MET A 51 -5.04 -5.04 0.61
C MET A 51 -3.55 -4.87 0.31
N ILE A 52 -3.17 -4.90 -0.97
CA ILE A 52 -1.77 -4.78 -1.38
C ILE A 52 -1.26 -3.34 -1.20
N VAL A 53 -2.10 -2.34 -1.48
CA VAL A 53 -1.79 -0.94 -1.19
C VAL A 53 -1.48 -0.74 0.30
N GLY A 54 -2.31 -1.30 1.18
CA GLY A 54 -2.12 -1.25 2.63
C GLY A 54 -0.84 -1.95 3.07
N LEU A 55 -0.58 -3.17 2.58
CA LEU A 55 0.63 -3.92 2.90
C LEU A 55 1.91 -3.16 2.52
N LEU A 56 1.95 -2.63 1.30
CA LEU A 56 3.10 -1.83 0.85
C LEU A 56 3.21 -0.52 1.61
N GLY A 57 2.08 0.11 1.97
CA GLY A 57 2.05 1.33 2.78
C GLY A 57 2.65 1.12 4.16
N VAL A 58 2.33 0.01 4.82
CA VAL A 58 2.92 -0.39 6.11
C VAL A 58 4.43 -0.60 5.98
N LEU A 59 4.87 -1.41 5.01
CA LEU A 59 6.30 -1.64 4.77
C LEU A 59 7.07 -0.36 4.47
N LYS A 60 6.45 0.60 3.78
CA LYS A 60 7.05 1.91 3.47
C LYS A 60 7.07 2.87 4.67
N ALA A 61 6.19 2.69 5.65
CA ALA A 61 6.22 3.43 6.91
C ALA A 61 7.33 2.90 7.85
N GLY A 62 7.87 1.71 7.59
CA GLY A 62 8.97 1.10 8.34
C GLY A 62 8.52 0.10 9.42
N ALA A 63 7.21 -0.07 9.59
CA ALA A 63 6.57 -1.07 10.45
C ALA A 63 6.77 -2.51 9.95
#